data_AF-A0A6N2TSR6-F1
#
_entry.id   AF-A0A6N2TSR6-F1
#
_cell.length_a   1.000
_cell.length_b   1.000
_cell.length_c   1.000
_cell.angle_alpha   90.00
_cell.angle_beta   90.00
_cell.angle_gamma   90.00
#
_symmetry.space_group_name_H-M   'P 1'
#
loop_
_entity.id
_entity.type
_entity.pdbx_description
1 polymer ?
#
loop_
_entity_poly.entity_id
_entity_poly.type
_entity_poly.pdbx_seq_one_letter_code
_entity_poly.pdbx_strand_id
1 'polypeptide(L)'
;MKRTEDSLDAKQVLSVIEKYSTALDLLDEYDHQTMGRPEGNGAIYVLTYEECKHVIDSMKFGNESAIFGNEKDDSFKGSIGNIYQSFGGQDVYPSLEEKAANLLYFVTKNHSFSDGNKRIAAAMFLYFLDKNGVLFVDGKKLIADHTLVALTIMIAESKPEEKEMMISVIMNCIA
;
A
#
# COMPACT_ATOMS: atom_id res chain seq x y z
N MET A 1 44.38 -10.51 -22.73
CA MET A 1 43.98 -9.65 -21.61
C MET A 1 42.52 -9.21 -21.72
N LYS A 2 42.04 -8.66 -22.85
CA LYS A 2 40.60 -8.33 -23.06
C LYS A 2 39.59 -9.42 -22.67
N ARG A 3 39.76 -10.66 -23.13
CA ARG A 3 38.86 -11.79 -22.79
C ARG A 3 38.77 -12.11 -21.29
N THR A 4 39.82 -11.81 -20.53
CA THR A 4 39.89 -12.10 -19.08
C THR A 4 39.21 -10.98 -18.30
N GLU A 5 39.38 -9.72 -18.73
CA GLU A 5 38.65 -8.54 -18.23
C GLU A 5 37.14 -8.66 -18.51
N ASP A 6 36.74 -9.01 -19.73
CA ASP A 6 35.32 -9.21 -20.10
C ASP A 6 34.63 -10.27 -19.22
N SER A 7 35.36 -11.31 -18.82
CA SER A 7 34.82 -12.38 -17.95
C SER A 7 34.77 -12.02 -16.46
N LEU A 8 35.61 -11.07 -16.02
CA LEU A 8 35.58 -10.51 -14.66
C LEU A 8 34.42 -9.52 -14.52
N ASP A 9 34.19 -8.67 -15.52
CA ASP A 9 33.08 -7.72 -15.56
C ASP A 9 31.73 -8.44 -15.62
N ALA A 10 31.60 -9.49 -16.44
CA ALA A 10 30.36 -10.28 -16.51
C ALA A 10 30.01 -10.95 -15.17
N LYS A 11 31.01 -11.45 -14.43
CA LYS A 11 30.80 -12.05 -13.10
C LYS A 11 30.41 -11.01 -12.05
N GLN A 12 30.99 -9.81 -12.10
CA GLN A 12 30.61 -8.73 -11.20
C GLN A 12 29.18 -8.25 -11.45
N VAL A 13 28.79 -8.08 -12.73
CA VAL A 13 27.42 -7.74 -13.11
C VAL A 13 26.43 -8.79 -12.63
N LEU A 14 26.71 -10.08 -12.84
CA LEU A 14 25.84 -11.17 -12.39
C LEU A 14 25.69 -11.15 -10.86
N SER A 15 26.78 -10.94 -10.12
CA SER A 15 26.73 -10.88 -8.65
C SER A 15 25.91 -9.72 -8.08
N VAL A 16 25.75 -8.63 -8.84
CA VAL A 16 24.89 -7.51 -8.45
C VAL A 16 23.43 -7.86 -8.74
N ILE A 17 23.14 -8.44 -9.91
CA ILE A 17 21.80 -8.86 -10.31
C ILE A 17 21.25 -9.93 -9.36
N GLU A 18 22.08 -10.88 -8.93
CA GLU A 18 21.73 -11.91 -7.95
C GLU A 18 21.25 -11.33 -6.61
N LYS A 19 21.75 -10.15 -6.21
CA LYS A 19 21.27 -9.46 -4.98
C LYS A 19 19.86 -8.88 -5.12
N TYR A 20 19.35 -8.79 -6.33
CA TYR A 20 18.00 -8.31 -6.65
C TYR A 20 17.11 -9.43 -7.19
N SER A 21 17.48 -10.71 -7.05
CA SER A 21 16.70 -11.83 -7.59
C SER A 21 15.23 -11.77 -7.16
N THR A 22 14.96 -11.52 -5.89
CA THR A 22 13.59 -11.36 -5.37
C THR A 22 12.80 -10.27 -6.09
N ALA A 23 13.42 -9.13 -6.39
CA ALA A 23 12.75 -8.06 -7.11
C ALA A 23 12.44 -8.47 -8.56
N LEU A 24 13.34 -9.22 -9.20
CA LEU A 24 13.15 -9.73 -10.55
C LEU A 24 12.07 -10.82 -10.61
N ASP A 25 12.05 -11.72 -9.63
CA ASP A 25 11.03 -12.76 -9.50
C ASP A 25 9.63 -12.14 -9.31
N LEU A 26 9.51 -11.14 -8.45
CA LEU A 26 8.24 -10.41 -8.25
C LEU A 26 7.78 -9.68 -9.51
N LEU A 27 8.70 -9.14 -10.32
CA LEU A 27 8.36 -8.51 -11.60
C LEU A 27 7.88 -9.55 -12.63
N ASP A 28 8.54 -10.71 -12.69
CA ASP A 28 8.12 -11.82 -13.57
C ASP A 28 6.71 -12.33 -13.19
N GLU A 29 6.45 -12.50 -11.88
CA GLU A 29 5.13 -12.88 -11.38
C GLU A 29 4.06 -11.83 -11.67
N TYR A 30 4.39 -10.55 -11.59
CA TYR A 30 3.49 -9.46 -11.95
C TYR A 30 3.11 -9.52 -13.44
N ASP A 31 4.10 -9.64 -14.31
CA ASP A 31 3.91 -9.69 -15.77
C ASP A 31 3.05 -10.88 -16.20
N HIS A 32 3.20 -12.03 -15.53
CA HIS A 32 2.41 -13.24 -15.78
C HIS A 32 1.08 -13.30 -15.02
N GLN A 33 0.76 -12.27 -14.22
CA GLN A 33 -0.42 -12.22 -13.35
C GLN A 33 -0.53 -13.37 -12.34
N THR A 34 0.60 -13.87 -11.85
CA THR A 34 0.68 -15.00 -10.91
C THR A 34 1.18 -14.61 -9.52
N MET A 35 1.42 -13.32 -9.27
CA MET A 35 1.90 -12.84 -7.96
C MET A 35 0.98 -13.26 -6.81
N GLY A 36 1.54 -14.09 -5.94
CA GLY A 36 0.86 -14.61 -4.77
C GLY A 36 0.65 -13.55 -3.68
N ARG A 37 -0.31 -13.80 -2.79
CA ARG A 37 -0.45 -13.03 -1.55
C ARG A 37 0.33 -13.74 -0.45
N PRO A 38 1.24 -13.04 0.24
CA PRO A 38 1.89 -13.61 1.42
C PRO A 38 0.86 -13.89 2.52
N GLU A 39 1.20 -14.81 3.43
CA GLU A 39 0.41 -15.00 4.65
C GLU A 39 0.45 -13.73 5.49
N GLY A 40 -0.73 -13.24 5.86
CA GLY A 40 -0.86 -12.03 6.67
C GLY A 40 -1.06 -12.31 8.15
N ASN A 41 -0.88 -11.27 8.95
CA ASN A 41 -1.07 -11.29 10.40
C ASN A 41 -2.49 -10.89 10.81
N GLY A 42 -2.87 -11.22 12.04
CA GLY A 42 -4.16 -10.77 12.60
C GLY A 42 -4.14 -9.27 12.89
N ALA A 43 -5.15 -8.55 12.43
CA ALA A 43 -5.35 -7.15 12.83
C ALA A 43 -5.79 -7.07 14.29
N ILE A 44 -5.09 -6.25 15.09
CA ILE A 44 -5.38 -6.02 16.51
C ILE A 44 -6.15 -4.73 16.75
N TYR A 45 -6.31 -3.91 15.70
CA TYR A 45 -6.98 -2.62 15.75
C TYR A 45 -8.06 -2.49 14.68
N VAL A 46 -9.18 -1.86 15.04
CA VAL A 46 -10.30 -1.56 14.15
C VAL A 46 -10.42 -0.05 14.00
N LEU A 47 -10.26 0.44 12.78
CA LEU A 47 -10.45 1.84 12.43
C LEU A 47 -11.93 2.19 12.38
N THR A 48 -12.26 3.32 12.99
CA THR A 48 -13.56 3.97 12.91
C THR A 48 -13.53 5.12 11.92
N TYR A 49 -14.68 5.45 11.34
CA TYR A 49 -14.79 6.62 10.48
C TYR A 49 -14.43 7.92 11.22
N GLU A 50 -14.92 8.07 12.46
CA GLU A 50 -14.72 9.28 13.27
C GLU A 50 -13.25 9.51 13.63
N GLU A 51 -12.49 8.47 13.98
CA GLU A 51 -11.07 8.67 14.25
C GLU A 51 -10.29 9.06 12.98
N CYS A 52 -10.62 8.46 11.84
CA CYS A 52 -9.99 8.80 10.57
C CYS A 52 -10.26 10.27 10.21
N LYS A 53 -11.47 10.77 10.48
CA LYS A 53 -11.81 12.20 10.34
C LYS A 53 -10.93 13.08 11.20
N HIS A 54 -10.76 12.74 12.47
CA HIS A 54 -9.90 13.50 13.38
C HIS A 54 -8.44 13.53 12.92
N VAL A 55 -7.93 12.42 12.39
CA VAL A 55 -6.58 12.37 11.81
C VAL A 55 -6.48 13.30 10.59
N ILE A 56 -7.44 13.23 9.67
CA ILE A 56 -7.45 14.08 8.46
C ILE A 56 -7.56 15.55 8.80
N ASP A 57 -8.39 15.92 9.79
CA ASP A 57 -8.49 17.31 10.26
C ASP A 57 -7.17 17.79 10.87
N SER A 58 -6.44 16.89 11.55
CA SER A 58 -5.09 17.13 12.04
C SER A 58 -4.01 17.15 10.95
N MET A 59 -4.35 16.88 9.68
CA MET A 59 -3.41 17.07 8.57
C MET A 59 -3.48 18.48 7.99
N LYS A 60 -4.52 19.27 8.32
CA LYS A 60 -4.77 20.61 7.77
C LYS A 60 -3.81 21.71 8.28
N PHE A 61 -2.66 21.35 8.86
CA PHE A 61 -1.72 22.33 9.42
C PHE A 61 -0.82 22.94 8.33
N GLY A 62 -0.89 24.26 8.14
CA GLY A 62 0.00 25.02 7.26
C GLY A 62 -0.71 25.67 6.06
N ASN A 63 -0.07 25.66 4.88
CA ASN A 63 -0.55 26.28 3.64
C ASN A 63 -1.50 25.36 2.82
N GLU A 64 -2.16 24.40 3.47
CA GLU A 64 -3.13 23.53 2.81
C GLU A 64 -4.31 24.37 2.26
N SER A 65 -4.82 23.97 1.10
CA SER A 65 -5.97 24.66 0.50
C SER A 65 -7.20 24.51 1.41
N ALA A 66 -8.11 25.49 1.41
CA ALA A 66 -9.37 25.40 2.18
C ALA A 66 -10.26 24.20 1.79
N ILE A 67 -9.94 23.52 0.69
CA ILE A 67 -10.66 22.37 0.14
C ILE A 67 -10.01 21.01 0.48
N PHE A 68 -8.83 21.00 1.09
CA PHE A 68 -8.15 19.76 1.48
C PHE A 68 -8.97 18.97 2.51
N GLY A 69 -9.13 17.67 2.29
CA GLY A 69 -9.83 16.78 3.23
C GLY A 69 -11.34 17.05 3.37
N ASN A 70 -11.92 17.88 2.50
CA ASN A 70 -13.37 18.06 2.42
C ASN A 70 -14.00 16.92 1.62
N GLU A 71 -14.77 16.08 2.30
CA GLU A 71 -15.52 14.99 1.66
C GLU A 71 -16.57 15.53 0.69
N LYS A 72 -16.74 14.83 -0.42
CA LYS A 72 -17.76 15.12 -1.43
C LYS A 72 -19.07 14.38 -1.15
N ASP A 73 -18.97 13.21 -0.54
CA ASP A 73 -20.05 12.27 -0.26
C ASP A 73 -19.62 11.22 0.78
N ASP A 74 -20.45 10.21 1.02
CA ASP A 74 -20.20 9.13 1.98
C ASP A 74 -19.19 8.07 1.50
N SER A 75 -18.51 8.26 0.35
CA SER A 75 -17.59 7.24 -0.19
C SER A 75 -16.38 6.99 0.70
N PHE A 76 -15.93 7.96 1.51
CA PHE A 76 -14.85 7.73 2.47
C PHE A 76 -15.30 6.79 3.59
N LYS A 77 -16.49 7.06 4.16
CA LYS A 77 -17.14 6.17 5.14
C LYS A 77 -17.34 4.76 4.59
N GLY A 78 -17.76 4.65 3.34
CA GLY A 78 -17.84 3.38 2.62
C GLY A 78 -16.49 2.67 2.51
N SER A 79 -15.42 3.40 2.22
CA SER A 79 -14.06 2.84 2.11
C SER A 79 -13.57 2.24 3.42
N ILE A 80 -13.83 2.91 4.55
CA ILE A 80 -13.52 2.38 5.89
C ILE A 80 -14.40 1.17 6.22
N GLY A 81 -15.69 1.21 5.91
CA GLY A 81 -16.60 0.09 6.15
C GLY A 81 -16.24 -1.17 5.36
N ASN A 82 -15.84 -1.00 4.10
CA ASN A 82 -15.54 -2.12 3.18
C ASN A 82 -14.40 -3.01 3.68
N ILE A 83 -13.38 -2.45 4.33
CA ILE A 83 -12.24 -3.25 4.84
C ILE A 83 -12.63 -4.14 6.04
N TYR A 84 -13.81 -3.92 6.63
CA TYR A 84 -14.36 -4.72 7.73
C TYR A 84 -15.63 -5.48 7.33
N GLN A 85 -15.90 -5.61 6.03
CA GLN A 85 -17.04 -6.38 5.55
C GLN A 85 -16.82 -7.88 5.81
N SER A 86 -17.91 -8.57 6.20
CA SER A 86 -17.91 -10.03 6.36
C SER A 86 -18.98 -10.68 5.47
N PHE A 87 -18.70 -11.89 4.99
CA PHE A 87 -19.63 -12.73 4.24
C PHE A 87 -19.64 -14.14 4.85
N GLY A 88 -20.83 -14.70 5.12
CA GLY A 88 -20.94 -16.02 5.74
C GLY A 88 -20.31 -16.13 7.14
N GLY A 89 -20.17 -15.01 7.86
CA GLY A 89 -19.55 -14.96 9.19
C GLY A 89 -18.01 -14.88 9.18
N GLN A 90 -17.39 -14.74 8.00
CA GLN A 90 -15.95 -14.55 7.84
C GLN A 90 -15.65 -13.20 7.21
N ASP A 91 -14.58 -12.54 7.68
CA ASP A 91 -14.11 -11.29 7.08
C ASP A 91 -13.70 -11.52 5.63
N VAL A 92 -14.11 -10.61 4.75
CA VAL A 92 -13.69 -10.60 3.34
C VAL A 92 -12.18 -10.38 3.22
N TYR A 93 -11.62 -9.58 4.12
CA TYR A 93 -10.19 -9.32 4.24
C TYR A 93 -9.73 -9.81 5.61
N PRO A 94 -9.32 -11.09 5.75
CA PRO A 94 -9.06 -11.69 7.05
C PRO A 94 -7.77 -11.17 7.72
N SER A 95 -6.76 -10.77 6.94
CA SER A 95 -5.48 -10.29 7.47
C SER A 95 -5.36 -8.77 7.59
N LEU A 96 -4.43 -8.32 8.43
CA LEU A 96 -4.01 -6.93 8.54
C LEU A 96 -3.55 -6.39 7.19
N GLU A 97 -2.71 -7.12 6.48
CA GLU A 97 -2.08 -6.73 5.21
C GLU A 97 -3.15 -6.59 4.13
N GLU A 98 -4.14 -7.48 4.08
CA GLU A 98 -5.30 -7.33 3.17
C GLU A 98 -6.15 -6.11 3.50
N LYS A 99 -6.43 -5.87 4.80
CA LYS A 99 -7.16 -4.67 5.23
C LYS A 99 -6.40 -3.39 4.90
N ALA A 100 -5.09 -3.37 5.12
CA ALA A 100 -4.21 -2.24 4.84
C ALA A 100 -4.13 -1.97 3.32
N ALA A 101 -3.90 -3.01 2.52
CA ALA A 101 -3.82 -2.89 1.06
C ALA A 101 -5.15 -2.39 0.46
N ASN A 102 -6.28 -2.95 0.92
CA ASN A 102 -7.60 -2.52 0.45
C ASN A 102 -7.96 -1.11 0.94
N LEU A 103 -7.52 -0.71 2.15
CA LEU A 103 -7.68 0.66 2.64
C LEU A 103 -6.96 1.66 1.72
N LEU A 104 -5.69 1.40 1.41
CA LEU A 104 -4.92 2.23 0.49
C LEU A 104 -5.57 2.27 -0.90
N TYR A 105 -6.03 1.13 -1.39
CA TYR A 105 -6.71 1.03 -2.69
C TYR A 105 -8.00 1.86 -2.73
N PHE A 106 -8.94 1.60 -1.82
CA PHE A 106 -10.26 2.23 -1.83
C PHE A 106 -10.18 3.74 -1.65
N VAL A 107 -9.42 4.23 -0.66
CA VAL A 107 -9.32 5.67 -0.41
C VAL A 107 -8.64 6.38 -1.58
N THR A 108 -7.71 5.72 -2.28
CA THR A 108 -7.07 6.28 -3.48
C THR A 108 -8.05 6.33 -4.68
N LYS A 109 -8.79 5.24 -4.95
CA LYS A 109 -9.67 5.14 -6.14
C LYS A 109 -10.99 5.88 -6.00
N ASN A 110 -11.57 5.93 -4.80
CA ASN A 110 -12.92 6.46 -4.62
C ASN A 110 -12.97 7.99 -4.69
N HIS A 111 -11.83 8.67 -4.66
CA HIS A 111 -11.73 10.13 -4.80
C HIS A 111 -12.68 10.91 -3.88
N SER A 112 -12.85 10.39 -2.65
CA SER A 112 -13.84 10.85 -1.67
C SER A 112 -13.70 12.30 -1.25
N PHE A 113 -12.53 12.90 -1.48
CA PHE A 113 -12.22 14.27 -1.08
C PHE A 113 -12.10 15.20 -2.28
N SER A 114 -12.36 16.49 -2.02
CA SER A 114 -12.18 17.57 -3.01
C SER A 114 -10.73 17.77 -3.42
N ASP A 115 -9.82 17.68 -2.45
CA ASP A 115 -8.38 17.68 -2.68
C ASP A 115 -7.70 16.77 -1.63
N GLY A 116 -6.51 16.27 -1.95
CA GLY A 116 -5.69 15.52 -1.02
C GLY A 116 -5.86 14.01 -1.05
N ASN A 117 -6.70 13.44 -1.93
CA ASN A 117 -7.03 12.00 -1.93
C ASN A 117 -5.83 11.06 -1.78
N LYS A 118 -4.76 11.27 -2.57
CA LYS A 118 -3.54 10.43 -2.49
C LYS A 118 -2.81 10.59 -1.16
N ARG A 119 -2.71 11.83 -0.65
CA ARG A 119 -2.09 12.14 0.65
C ARG A 119 -2.88 11.54 1.81
N ILE A 120 -4.21 11.64 1.74
CA ILE A 120 -5.12 11.07 2.75
C ILE A 120 -5.08 9.55 2.71
N ALA A 121 -5.08 8.93 1.53
CA ALA A 121 -4.96 7.48 1.40
C ALA A 121 -3.65 6.95 2.02
N ALA A 122 -2.53 7.58 1.68
CA ALA A 122 -1.23 7.26 2.28
C ALA A 122 -1.22 7.45 3.80
N ALA A 123 -1.83 8.53 4.30
CA ALA A 123 -1.91 8.80 5.73
C ALA A 123 -2.78 7.76 6.47
N MET A 124 -3.94 7.39 5.93
CA MET A 124 -4.81 6.36 6.53
C MET A 124 -4.14 4.99 6.54
N PHE A 125 -3.43 4.65 5.46
CA PHE A 125 -2.63 3.44 5.39
C PHE A 125 -1.54 3.39 6.47
N LEU A 126 -0.73 4.45 6.59
CA LEU A 126 0.31 4.53 7.62
C LEU A 126 -0.28 4.52 9.04
N TYR A 127 -1.35 5.26 9.27
CA TYR A 127 -2.05 5.29 10.56
C TYR A 127 -2.59 3.91 10.94
N PHE A 128 -3.14 3.15 9.99
CA PHE A 128 -3.59 1.78 10.23
C PHE A 128 -2.44 0.85 10.64
N LEU A 129 -1.31 0.90 9.91
CA LEU A 129 -0.13 0.09 10.23
C LEU A 129 0.47 0.46 11.60
N ASP A 130 0.48 1.76 11.94
CA ASP A 130 0.95 2.26 13.23
C ASP A 130 0.07 1.75 14.38
N LYS A 131 -1.25 1.84 14.22
CA LYS A 131 -2.21 1.35 15.21
C LYS A 131 -2.17 -0.16 15.43
N ASN A 132 -1.74 -0.91 14.43
CA ASN A 132 -1.48 -2.34 14.56
C ASN A 132 -0.05 -2.66 15.01
N GLY A 133 0.81 -1.67 15.25
CA GLY A 133 2.16 -1.83 15.77
C GLY A 133 3.17 -2.41 14.77
N VAL A 134 2.86 -2.41 13.47
CA VAL A 134 3.71 -2.99 12.42
C VAL A 134 4.45 -1.96 11.57
N LEU A 135 4.08 -0.68 11.68
CA LEU A 135 4.71 0.38 10.86
C LEU A 135 6.22 0.49 11.05
N PHE A 136 6.72 0.13 12.24
CA PHE A 136 8.14 0.14 12.56
C PHE A 136 8.60 -1.20 13.13
N VAL A 137 9.66 -1.77 12.54
CA VAL A 137 10.32 -3.00 12.99
C VAL A 137 11.76 -2.66 13.33
N ASP A 138 12.16 -2.88 14.58
CA ASP A 138 13.50 -2.54 15.10
C ASP A 138 13.94 -1.09 14.80
N GLY A 139 12.99 -0.14 14.90
CA GLY A 139 13.21 1.28 14.64
C GLY A 139 13.35 1.65 13.17
N LYS A 140 13.12 0.71 12.24
CA LYS A 140 13.09 0.95 10.79
C LYS A 140 11.66 0.98 10.29
N LYS A 141 11.38 1.83 9.30
CA LYS A 141 10.08 1.86 8.61
C LYS A 141 9.85 0.53 7.91
N LEU A 142 8.64 -0.02 8.04
CA LEU A 142 8.18 -1.18 7.27
C LEU A 142 8.18 -0.87 5.77
N ILE A 143 7.67 0.31 5.40
CA ILE A 143 7.60 0.78 4.01
C ILE A 143 8.42 2.05 3.83
N ALA A 144 9.25 2.10 2.78
CA ALA A 144 10.04 3.27 2.44
C ALA A 144 9.16 4.37 1.81
N ASP A 145 9.54 5.64 2.00
CA ASP A 145 8.76 6.80 1.55
C ASP A 145 8.49 6.76 0.02
N HIS A 146 9.52 6.40 -0.77
CA HIS A 146 9.40 6.32 -2.23
C HIS A 146 8.54 5.14 -2.68
N THR A 147 8.55 4.03 -1.93
CA THR A 147 7.67 2.88 -2.19
C THR A 147 6.21 3.26 -1.96
N LEU A 148 5.89 3.93 -0.85
CA LEU A 148 4.54 4.40 -0.57
C LEU A 148 4.03 5.36 -1.67
N VAL A 149 4.87 6.29 -2.13
CA VAL A 149 4.54 7.20 -3.23
C VAL A 149 4.26 6.41 -4.51
N ALA A 150 5.14 5.48 -4.88
CA ALA A 150 4.98 4.67 -6.09
C ALA A 150 3.70 3.83 -6.06
N LEU A 151 3.42 3.12 -4.96
CA LEU A 151 2.19 2.33 -4.80
C LEU A 151 0.93 3.20 -4.91
N THR A 152 0.92 4.35 -4.24
CA THR A 152 -0.24 5.26 -4.27
C THR A 152 -0.52 5.79 -5.68
N ILE A 153 0.54 6.12 -6.44
CA ILE A 153 0.41 6.55 -7.84
C ILE A 153 -0.07 5.37 -8.71
N MET A 154 0.55 4.20 -8.56
CA MET A 154 0.21 3.00 -9.32
C MET A 154 -1.27 2.64 -9.17
N ILE A 155 -1.79 2.63 -7.95
CA ILE A 155 -3.22 2.43 -7.67
C ILE A 155 -4.07 3.49 -8.37
N ALA A 156 -3.69 4.76 -8.26
CA ALA A 156 -4.48 5.83 -8.86
C ALA A 156 -4.61 5.65 -10.39
N GLU A 157 -3.52 5.28 -11.05
CA GLU A 157 -3.47 5.08 -12.50
C GLU A 157 -3.99 3.69 -12.96
N SER A 158 -4.14 2.73 -12.03
CA SER A 158 -4.60 1.38 -12.38
C SER A 158 -6.05 1.38 -12.88
N LYS A 159 -6.41 0.37 -13.66
CA LYS A 159 -7.80 0.08 -14.00
C LYS A 159 -8.49 -0.70 -12.87
N PRO A 160 -9.83 -0.69 -12.80
CA PRO A 160 -10.58 -1.47 -11.81
C PRO A 160 -10.28 -2.98 -11.86
N GLU A 161 -10.10 -3.55 -13.05
CA GLU A 161 -9.77 -4.97 -13.24
C GLU A 161 -8.39 -5.35 -12.69
N GLU A 162 -7.50 -4.38 -12.49
CA GLU A 162 -6.16 -4.60 -11.93
C GLU A 162 -6.15 -4.60 -10.40
N LYS A 163 -7.30 -4.38 -9.74
CA LYS A 163 -7.41 -4.29 -8.28
C LYS A 163 -6.68 -5.43 -7.57
N GLU A 164 -7.02 -6.67 -7.88
CA GLU A 164 -6.50 -7.81 -7.12
C GLU A 164 -4.98 -7.94 -7.25
N MET A 165 -4.42 -7.57 -8.40
CA MET A 165 -2.98 -7.48 -8.62
C MET A 165 -2.36 -6.35 -7.79
N MET A 166 -2.97 -5.16 -7.76
CA MET A 166 -2.50 -4.05 -6.92
C MET A 166 -2.48 -4.44 -5.44
N ILE A 167 -3.50 -5.16 -4.97
CA ILE A 167 -3.54 -5.69 -3.61
C ILE A 167 -2.35 -6.63 -3.36
N SER A 168 -2.09 -7.58 -4.27
CA SER A 168 -0.94 -8.49 -4.15
C SER A 168 0.40 -7.73 -4.10
N VAL A 169 0.59 -6.73 -4.96
CA VAL A 169 1.82 -5.90 -4.95
C VAL A 169 1.99 -5.18 -3.61
N ILE A 170 0.92 -4.56 -3.09
CA ILE A 170 0.99 -3.85 -1.80
C ILE A 170 1.32 -4.83 -0.67
N MET A 171 0.67 -6.00 -0.63
CA MET A 171 0.92 -7.01 0.40
C MET A 171 2.37 -7.49 0.37
N ASN A 172 2.94 -7.75 -0.81
CA ASN A 172 4.36 -8.13 -0.94
C ASN A 172 5.33 -7.01 -0.53
N CYS A 173 4.88 -5.76 -0.44
CA CYS A 173 5.70 -4.65 0.06
C CYS A 173 5.66 -4.48 1.59
N ILE A 174 4.75 -5.16 2.30
CA ILE A 174 4.51 -4.94 3.75
C ILE A 174 4.45 -6.22 4.59
N ALA A 175 4.47 -7.40 3.98
CA ALA A 175 4.53 -8.69 4.67
C ALA A 175 5.97 -9.09 5.00
#